data_AF-A0A3C0U4B7-F1
#
_entry.id   AF-A0A3C0U4B7-F1
#
_cell.length_a   1.000
_cell.length_b   1.000
_cell.length_c   1.000
_cell.angle_alpha   90.00
_cell.angle_beta   90.00
_cell.angle_gamma   90.00
#
_symmetry.space_group_name_H-M   'P 1'
#
loop_
_entity.id
_entity.type
_entity.pdbx_description
1 polymer ?
#
loop_
_entity_poly.entity_id
_entity_poly.type
_entity_poly.pdbx_seq_one_letter_code
_entity_poly.pdbx_strand_id
1 'polypeptide(L)'
;MAKKTVSKSKSAPSKWKSILGQVSQNTKEFTNDPTAKLFSILLLFLLGLFSFIALISFIGNWPQDYSLSTTDSFKIIHLGDIGNAFGTFGNWVGMSLMLKGFGISALLIPLWIMAFTMRAAFNFKRIKPLPLFNHFIVLTFILSTLISWLNPEYPSVYSGLAGFHMYQLLSVRLGHMGVMLVIAGTALLYAIVALKITS
;
A
#
# COMPACT_ATOMS: atom_id res chain seq x y z
N MET A 1 6.12 -66.60 0.08
CA MET A 1 6.20 -65.24 0.66
C MET A 1 5.08 -64.40 0.06
N ALA A 2 4.00 -64.13 0.82
CA ALA A 2 2.83 -63.39 0.33
C ALA A 2 3.03 -61.87 0.48
N LYS A 3 2.90 -61.13 -0.63
CA LYS A 3 2.99 -59.66 -0.69
C LYS A 3 1.77 -59.04 0.01
N LYS A 4 1.97 -58.42 1.18
CA LYS A 4 0.96 -57.57 1.84
C LYS A 4 0.73 -56.32 0.99
N THR A 5 -0.48 -56.19 0.44
CA THR A 5 -1.01 -54.94 -0.13
C THR A 5 -1.26 -53.93 0.99
N VAL A 6 -0.47 -52.86 1.02
CA VAL A 6 -0.70 -51.70 1.91
C VAL A 6 -1.86 -50.88 1.34
N SER A 7 -2.97 -50.80 2.09
CA SER A 7 -4.09 -49.94 1.75
C SER A 7 -3.68 -48.47 1.86
N LYS A 8 -3.88 -47.70 0.78
CA LYS A 8 -3.71 -46.24 0.81
C LYS A 8 -4.83 -45.64 1.65
N SER A 9 -4.50 -45.23 2.87
CA SER A 9 -5.36 -44.38 3.71
C SER A 9 -5.70 -43.09 2.96
N LYS A 10 -6.98 -42.88 2.66
CA LYS A 10 -7.50 -41.61 2.14
C LYS A 10 -7.45 -40.58 3.27
N SER A 11 -6.49 -39.66 3.24
CA SER A 11 -6.42 -38.55 4.19
C SER A 11 -7.67 -37.69 4.09
N ALA A 12 -8.46 -37.61 5.17
CA ALA A 12 -9.64 -36.76 5.26
C ALA A 12 -9.27 -35.29 4.97
N PRO A 13 -10.11 -34.53 4.23
CA PRO A 13 -9.82 -33.13 3.95
C PRO A 13 -9.81 -32.35 5.26
N SER A 14 -8.76 -31.55 5.47
CA SER A 14 -8.62 -30.74 6.68
C SER A 14 -9.82 -29.78 6.83
N LYS A 15 -10.35 -29.62 8.04
CA LYS A 15 -11.46 -28.70 8.34
C LYS A 15 -11.22 -27.26 7.82
N TRP A 16 -9.95 -26.86 7.73
CA TRP A 16 -9.52 -25.60 7.11
C TRP A 16 -9.81 -25.53 5.60
N LYS A 17 -9.62 -26.63 4.84
CA LYS A 17 -9.97 -26.68 3.41
C LYS A 17 -11.48 -26.59 3.19
N SER A 18 -12.30 -27.19 4.06
CA SER A 18 -13.75 -27.09 3.93
C SER A 18 -14.25 -25.68 4.28
N ILE A 19 -13.72 -25.04 5.33
CA ILE A 19 -14.05 -23.66 5.70
C ILE A 19 -13.63 -22.68 4.59
N LEU A 20 -12.42 -22.81 4.05
CA LEU A 20 -11.95 -21.99 2.91
C LEU A 20 -12.78 -22.22 1.65
N GLY A 21 -13.20 -23.47 1.40
CA GLY A 21 -14.09 -23.81 0.28
C GLY A 21 -15.47 -23.16 0.42
N GLN A 22 -16.04 -23.18 1.62
CA GLN A 22 -17.36 -22.61 1.91
C GLN A 22 -17.35 -21.07 1.85
N VAL A 23 -16.30 -20.43 2.38
CA VAL A 23 -16.08 -18.99 2.22
C VAL A 23 -15.87 -18.62 0.75
N SER A 24 -15.14 -19.44 -0.02
CA SER A 24 -14.95 -19.21 -1.47
C SER A 24 -16.25 -19.35 -2.27
N GLN A 25 -17.19 -20.20 -1.86
CA GLN A 25 -18.48 -20.35 -2.55
C GLN A 25 -19.43 -19.19 -2.23
N ASN A 26 -19.53 -18.81 -0.95
CA ASN A 26 -20.38 -17.68 -0.53
C ASN A 26 -19.89 -16.34 -1.11
N THR A 27 -18.57 -16.16 -1.22
CA THR A 27 -18.00 -14.97 -1.87
C THR A 27 -18.25 -14.96 -3.37
N LYS A 28 -18.32 -16.11 -4.05
CA LYS A 28 -18.69 -16.20 -5.47
C LYS A 28 -20.15 -15.83 -5.69
N GLU A 29 -21.07 -16.26 -4.84
CA GLU A 29 -22.49 -15.90 -4.94
C GLU A 29 -22.70 -14.39 -4.78
N PHE A 30 -22.09 -13.77 -3.77
CA PHE A 30 -22.17 -12.32 -3.55
C PHE A 30 -21.46 -11.51 -4.64
N THR A 31 -20.33 -11.99 -5.17
CA THR A 31 -19.58 -11.27 -6.23
C THR A 31 -20.24 -11.41 -7.61
N ASN A 32 -21.07 -12.43 -7.81
CA ASN A 32 -21.76 -12.67 -9.08
C ASN A 32 -23.06 -11.86 -9.21
N ASP A 33 -23.64 -11.37 -8.12
CA ASP A 33 -24.76 -10.42 -8.18
C ASP A 33 -24.28 -9.09 -8.81
N PRO A 34 -24.86 -8.66 -9.94
CA PRO A 34 -24.52 -7.39 -10.59
C PRO A 34 -24.61 -6.17 -9.65
N THR A 35 -25.55 -6.18 -8.72
CA THR A 35 -25.79 -5.07 -7.78
C THR A 35 -24.69 -5.01 -6.72
N ALA A 36 -24.38 -6.15 -6.10
CA ALA A 36 -23.31 -6.26 -5.12
C ALA A 36 -21.93 -5.96 -5.72
N LYS A 37 -21.71 -6.36 -6.98
CA LYS A 37 -20.49 -6.01 -7.72
C LYS A 37 -20.37 -4.51 -7.96
N LEU A 38 -21.43 -3.84 -8.41
CA LEU A 38 -21.44 -2.39 -8.62
C LEU A 38 -21.21 -1.64 -7.30
N PHE A 39 -21.91 -2.06 -6.24
CA PHE A 39 -21.74 -1.50 -4.90
C PHE A 39 -20.30 -1.65 -4.39
N SER A 40 -19.70 -2.83 -4.56
CA SER A 40 -18.32 -3.08 -4.13
C SER A 40 -17.31 -2.23 -4.91
N ILE A 41 -17.51 -2.05 -6.21
CA ILE A 41 -16.66 -1.18 -7.05
C ILE A 41 -16.77 0.27 -6.59
N LEU A 42 -17.99 0.77 -6.37
CA LEU A 42 -18.23 2.13 -5.90
C LEU A 42 -17.61 2.36 -4.51
N LEU A 43 -17.83 1.44 -3.58
CA LEU A 43 -17.29 1.51 -2.23
C LEU A 43 -15.76 1.57 -2.23
N LEU A 44 -15.09 0.70 -3.00
CA LEU A 44 -13.63 0.70 -3.11
C LEU A 44 -13.10 1.98 -3.78
N PHE A 45 -13.81 2.52 -4.77
CA PHE A 45 -13.45 3.79 -5.39
C PHE A 45 -13.55 4.94 -4.38
N LEU A 46 -14.64 5.01 -3.62
CA LEU A 46 -14.82 5.99 -2.54
C LEU A 46 -13.75 5.84 -1.45
N LEU A 47 -13.37 4.62 -1.08
CA LEU A 47 -12.30 4.38 -0.11
C LEU A 47 -10.94 4.89 -0.62
N GLY A 48 -10.66 4.71 -1.92
CA GLY A 48 -9.48 5.26 -2.58
C GLY A 48 -9.50 6.79 -2.56
N LEU A 49 -10.61 7.41 -2.94
CA LEU A 49 -10.77 8.86 -2.94
C LEU A 49 -10.69 9.46 -1.53
N PHE A 50 -11.34 8.83 -0.57
CA PHE A 50 -11.26 9.15 0.85
C PHE A 50 -9.81 9.17 1.31
N SER A 51 -9.07 8.08 1.04
CA SER A 51 -7.69 7.95 1.46
C SER A 51 -6.79 9.00 0.77
N PHE A 52 -7.03 9.30 -0.51
CA PHE A 52 -6.30 10.32 -1.24
C PHE A 52 -6.45 11.71 -0.61
N ILE A 53 -7.69 12.13 -0.33
CA ILE A 53 -7.99 13.42 0.29
C ILE A 53 -7.48 13.45 1.74
N ALA A 54 -7.59 12.35 2.49
CA ALA A 54 -7.03 12.24 3.84
C ALA A 54 -5.51 12.46 3.85
N LEU A 55 -4.79 11.86 2.90
CA LEU A 55 -3.34 12.03 2.77
C LEU A 55 -2.96 13.45 2.36
N ILE A 56 -3.69 14.07 1.41
CA ILE A 56 -3.47 15.47 1.04
C ILE A 56 -3.71 16.39 2.23
N SER A 57 -4.80 16.18 2.97
CA SER A 57 -5.10 16.96 4.18
C SER A 57 -4.01 16.79 5.23
N PHE A 58 -3.47 15.58 5.40
CA PHE A 58 -2.39 15.29 6.32
C PHE A 58 -1.10 16.04 5.94
N ILE A 59 -0.77 16.18 4.65
CA ILE A 59 0.40 16.95 4.20
C ILE A 59 0.36 18.40 4.71
N GLY A 60 -0.81 19.04 4.69
CA GLY A 60 -0.96 20.41 5.15
C GLY A 60 -0.97 20.54 6.68
N ASN A 61 -1.55 19.57 7.38
CA ASN A 61 -1.82 19.65 8.82
C ASN A 61 -1.00 18.67 9.68
N TRP A 62 0.07 18.10 9.12
CA TRP A 62 0.85 17.03 9.76
C TRP A 62 1.35 17.35 11.17
N PRO A 63 1.76 18.58 11.56
CA PRO A 63 2.24 18.82 12.92
C PRO A 63 1.11 18.69 13.95
N GLN A 64 -0.08 19.17 13.59
CA GLN A 64 -1.28 19.09 14.42
C GLN A 64 -1.75 17.62 14.53
N ASP A 65 -1.85 16.93 13.40
CA ASP A 65 -2.25 15.53 13.33
C ASP A 65 -1.25 14.58 14.05
N TYR A 66 0.06 14.91 13.98
CA TYR A 66 1.10 14.23 14.74
C TYR A 66 0.92 14.43 16.25
N SER A 67 0.78 15.69 16.68
CA SER A 67 0.60 16.04 18.10
C SER A 67 -0.63 15.36 18.70
N LEU A 68 -1.73 15.32 17.95
CA LEU A 68 -2.96 14.60 18.34
C LEU A 68 -2.69 13.11 18.56
N SER A 69 -1.89 12.48 17.70
CA SER A 69 -1.62 11.04 17.72
C SER A 69 -0.59 10.61 18.77
N THR A 70 0.21 11.56 19.28
CA THR A 70 1.26 11.31 20.29
C THR A 70 0.88 11.83 21.69
N THR A 71 -0.26 12.50 21.82
CA THR A 71 -0.78 12.95 23.12
C THR A 71 -1.43 11.78 23.88
N ASP A 72 -1.39 11.84 25.21
CA ASP A 72 -1.97 10.81 26.10
C ASP A 72 -3.41 10.46 25.73
N SER A 73 -3.72 9.16 25.71
CA SER A 73 -5.02 8.61 25.31
C SER A 73 -6.19 9.01 26.22
N PHE A 74 -5.91 9.65 27.36
CA PHE A 74 -6.91 10.15 28.31
C PHE A 74 -7.34 11.60 28.04
N LYS A 75 -6.72 12.30 27.09
CA LYS A 75 -7.13 13.65 26.73
C LYS A 75 -8.43 13.61 25.93
N ILE A 76 -9.39 14.44 26.33
CA ILE A 76 -10.61 14.66 25.54
C ILE A 76 -10.20 15.31 24.22
N ILE A 77 -10.48 14.65 23.10
CA ILE A 77 -10.18 15.14 21.76
C ILE A 77 -11.30 16.11 21.36
N HIS A 78 -10.97 17.38 21.15
CA HIS A 78 -11.90 18.36 20.59
C HIS A 78 -11.81 18.38 19.06
N LEU A 79 -12.90 18.80 18.40
CA LEU A 79 -12.92 18.87 16.93
C LEU A 79 -11.82 19.80 16.37
N GLY A 80 -11.47 20.85 17.11
CA GLY A 80 -10.38 21.79 16.75
C GLY A 80 -8.97 21.20 16.87
N ASP A 81 -8.80 20.06 17.55
CA ASP A 81 -7.50 19.38 17.65
C ASP A 81 -7.18 18.55 16.40
N ILE A 82 -8.17 18.29 15.55
CA ILE A 82 -8.01 17.42 14.37
C ILE A 82 -7.76 18.27 13.13
N GLY A 83 -6.57 18.13 12.55
CA GLY A 83 -6.20 18.82 11.32
C GLY A 83 -6.73 18.12 10.07
N ASN A 84 -6.93 16.80 10.12
CA ASN A 84 -7.39 16.05 8.95
C ASN A 84 -8.85 16.32 8.57
N ALA A 85 -9.10 16.52 7.28
CA ALA A 85 -10.44 16.76 6.71
C ALA A 85 -11.47 15.65 7.04
N PHE A 86 -11.00 14.42 7.29
CA PHE A 86 -11.85 13.29 7.67
C PHE A 86 -11.73 12.89 9.14
N GLY A 87 -11.33 13.82 9.99
CA GLY A 87 -11.27 13.59 11.43
C GLY A 87 -10.20 12.56 11.81
N THR A 88 -10.43 11.85 12.92
CA THR A 88 -9.47 10.91 13.50
C THR A 88 -9.14 9.73 12.59
N PHE A 89 -10.10 9.28 11.77
CA PHE A 89 -9.84 8.18 10.84
C PHE A 89 -8.93 8.62 9.69
N GLY A 90 -9.12 9.82 9.15
CA GLY A 90 -8.22 10.40 8.16
C GLY A 90 -6.81 10.62 8.73
N ASN A 91 -6.71 11.13 9.96
CA ASN A 91 -5.44 11.22 10.69
C ASN A 91 -4.77 9.85 10.84
N TRP A 92 -5.51 8.81 11.23
CA TRP A 92 -4.98 7.45 11.34
C TRP A 92 -4.42 6.93 10.00
N VAL A 93 -5.11 7.20 8.88
CA VAL A 93 -4.62 6.87 7.54
C VAL A 93 -3.32 7.62 7.22
N GLY A 94 -3.26 8.93 7.49
CA GLY A 94 -2.07 9.77 7.31
C GLY A 94 -0.87 9.30 8.15
N MET A 95 -1.08 9.10 9.44
CA MET A 95 -0.05 8.59 10.36
C MET A 95 0.48 7.23 9.92
N SER A 96 -0.39 6.34 9.46
CA SER A 96 -0.02 4.97 9.10
C SER A 96 0.71 4.90 7.76
N LEU A 97 0.14 5.49 6.71
CA LEU A 97 0.66 5.35 5.35
C LEU A 97 1.74 6.39 5.01
N MET A 98 1.59 7.63 5.49
CA MET A 98 2.48 8.72 5.15
C MET A 98 3.62 8.84 6.16
N LEU A 99 3.31 9.08 7.44
CA LEU A 99 4.36 9.29 8.44
C LEU A 99 5.15 8.02 8.72
N LYS A 100 4.48 6.94 9.16
CA LYS A 100 5.13 5.66 9.47
C LYS A 100 5.50 4.85 8.22
N GLY A 101 4.81 5.11 7.12
CA GLY A 101 5.02 4.44 5.83
C GLY A 101 6.00 5.19 4.92
N PHE A 102 5.50 5.59 3.75
CA PHE A 102 6.31 5.94 2.57
C PHE A 102 6.34 7.44 2.24
N GLY A 103 5.85 8.29 3.13
CA GLY A 103 5.81 9.73 2.93
C GLY A 103 4.89 10.15 1.80
N ILE A 104 5.30 11.13 0.99
CA ILE A 104 4.52 11.62 -0.17
C ILE A 104 4.22 10.48 -1.14
N SER A 105 5.13 9.51 -1.26
CA SER A 105 4.99 8.36 -2.15
C SER A 105 3.80 7.47 -1.79
N ALA A 106 3.26 7.60 -0.57
CA ALA A 106 2.04 6.92 -0.13
C ALA A 106 0.80 7.37 -0.91
N LEU A 107 0.80 8.57 -1.54
CA LEU A 107 -0.28 9.05 -2.42
C LEU A 107 -0.50 8.12 -3.61
N LEU A 108 0.51 7.36 -4.02
CA LEU A 108 0.36 6.40 -5.11
C LEU A 108 -0.54 5.20 -4.72
N ILE A 109 -0.73 4.90 -3.43
CA ILE A 109 -1.61 3.81 -2.94
C ILE A 109 -3.07 4.08 -3.31
N PRO A 110 -3.70 5.17 -2.86
CA PRO A 110 -5.08 5.46 -3.21
C PRO A 110 -5.27 5.68 -4.71
N LEU A 111 -4.28 6.26 -5.41
CA LEU A 111 -4.30 6.37 -6.87
C LEU A 111 -4.37 4.98 -7.54
N TRP A 112 -3.61 4.00 -7.03
CA TRP A 112 -3.68 2.63 -7.52
C TRP A 112 -5.05 1.98 -7.23
N ILE A 113 -5.62 2.18 -6.04
CA ILE A 113 -6.96 1.66 -5.68
C ILE A 113 -8.03 2.24 -6.62
N MET A 114 -7.98 3.55 -6.89
CA MET A 114 -8.91 4.20 -7.82
C MET A 114 -8.72 3.70 -9.25
N ALA A 115 -7.48 3.53 -9.73
CA ALA A 115 -7.22 2.98 -11.05
C ALA A 115 -7.71 1.52 -11.18
N PHE A 116 -7.50 0.71 -10.14
CA PHE A 116 -7.96 -0.68 -10.07
C PHE A 116 -9.48 -0.78 -10.14
N THR A 117 -10.19 0.08 -9.40
CA THR A 117 -11.66 0.11 -9.34
C THR A 117 -12.28 0.67 -10.60
N MET A 118 -11.73 1.75 -11.17
CA MET A 118 -12.15 2.26 -12.49
C MET A 118 -12.01 1.21 -13.58
N ARG A 119 -10.90 0.46 -13.59
CA ARG A 119 -10.74 -0.67 -14.50
C ARG A 119 -11.85 -1.71 -14.32
N ALA A 120 -12.18 -2.06 -13.08
CA ALA A 120 -13.25 -3.02 -12.79
C ALA A 120 -14.64 -2.50 -13.21
N ALA A 121 -14.90 -1.20 -13.09
CA ALA A 121 -16.13 -0.54 -13.50
C ALA A 121 -16.33 -0.54 -15.02
N PHE A 122 -15.32 -0.09 -15.76
CA PHE A 122 -15.39 0.10 -17.22
C PHE A 122 -14.88 -1.09 -18.03
N ASN A 123 -14.49 -2.17 -17.36
CA ASN A 123 -13.94 -3.39 -17.97
C ASN A 123 -12.74 -3.11 -18.91
N PHE A 124 -11.90 -2.14 -18.57
CA PHE A 124 -10.74 -1.76 -19.39
C PHE A 124 -9.69 -2.87 -19.41
N LYS A 125 -9.68 -3.69 -20.47
CA LYS A 125 -8.76 -4.82 -20.63
C LYS A 125 -7.28 -4.41 -20.80
N ARG A 126 -7.00 -3.15 -21.17
CA ARG A 126 -5.63 -2.64 -21.36
C ARG A 126 -4.85 -2.51 -20.05
N ILE A 127 -5.51 -2.15 -18.95
CA ILE A 127 -4.85 -1.97 -17.66
C ILE A 127 -4.67 -3.36 -17.03
N LYS A 128 -3.44 -3.75 -16.69
CA LYS A 128 -3.15 -5.01 -15.99
C LYS A 128 -2.88 -4.69 -14.51
N PRO A 129 -3.75 -5.09 -13.57
CA PRO A 129 -3.71 -4.61 -12.19
C PRO A 129 -2.47 -5.10 -11.42
N LEU A 130 -2.07 -6.36 -11.63
CA LEU A 130 -0.90 -6.94 -10.96
C LEU A 130 0.42 -6.29 -11.41
N PRO A 131 0.72 -6.15 -12.72
CA PRO A 131 1.88 -5.37 -13.17
C PRO A 131 1.85 -3.93 -12.67
N LEU A 132 0.68 -3.27 -12.72
CA LEU A 132 0.53 -1.89 -12.24
C LEU A 132 0.83 -1.77 -10.74
N PHE A 133 0.44 -2.77 -9.94
CA PHE A 133 0.74 -2.81 -8.51
C PHE A 133 2.24 -2.99 -8.24
N ASN A 134 2.92 -3.85 -9.01
CA ASN A 134 4.36 -3.99 -8.90
C ASN A 134 5.07 -2.68 -9.26
N HIS A 135 4.58 -1.98 -10.28
CA HIS A 135 5.11 -0.68 -10.65
C HIS A 135 4.96 0.35 -9.54
N PHE A 136 3.77 0.37 -8.92
CA PHE A 136 3.48 1.19 -7.75
C PHE A 136 4.47 0.91 -6.60
N ILE A 137 4.68 -0.36 -6.21
CA ILE A 137 5.60 -0.71 -5.11
C ILE A 137 7.00 -0.18 -5.36
N VAL A 138 7.55 -0.47 -6.54
CA VAL A 138 8.93 -0.06 -6.88
C VAL A 138 9.07 1.45 -6.85
N LEU A 139 8.14 2.17 -7.47
CA LEU A 139 8.16 3.63 -7.48
C LEU A 139 8.02 4.22 -6.07
N THR A 140 7.17 3.65 -5.24
CA THR A 140 6.97 4.12 -3.86
C THR A 140 8.25 4.01 -3.04
N PHE A 141 8.97 2.88 -3.12
CA PHE A 141 10.24 2.71 -2.40
C PHE A 141 11.36 3.60 -2.97
N ILE A 142 11.47 3.70 -4.30
CA ILE A 142 12.47 4.56 -4.95
C ILE A 142 12.26 6.02 -4.55
N LEU A 143 11.05 6.55 -4.68
CA LEU A 143 10.74 7.95 -4.35
C LEU A 143 10.91 8.24 -2.86
N SER A 144 10.41 7.36 -1.99
CA SER A 144 10.53 7.50 -0.53
C SER A 144 12.01 7.50 -0.07
N THR A 145 12.84 6.63 -0.65
CA THR A 145 14.28 6.59 -0.36
C THR A 145 15.01 7.79 -0.97
N LEU A 146 14.63 8.24 -2.17
CA LEU A 146 15.20 9.42 -2.83
C LEU A 146 14.94 10.71 -2.04
N ILE A 147 13.72 10.89 -1.52
CA ILE A 147 13.40 12.04 -0.67
C ILE A 147 14.22 12.01 0.63
N SER A 148 14.45 10.81 1.18
CA SER A 148 15.32 10.63 2.37
C SER A 148 16.78 10.93 2.06
N TRP A 149 17.25 10.55 0.87
CA TRP A 149 18.60 10.88 0.41
C TRP A 149 18.79 12.40 0.29
N LEU A 150 17.79 13.14 -0.21
CA LEU A 150 17.84 14.61 -0.28
C LEU A 150 17.88 15.27 1.11
N ASN A 151 17.26 14.65 2.13
CA ASN A 151 17.20 15.18 3.49
C ASN A 151 17.67 14.11 4.51
N PRO A 152 18.99 13.88 4.62
CA PRO A 152 19.53 12.72 5.33
C PRO A 152 19.58 12.89 6.85
N GLU A 153 19.46 14.11 7.37
CA GLU A 153 19.71 14.43 8.78
C GLU A 153 18.59 14.01 9.72
N TYR A 154 17.33 14.13 9.30
CA TYR A 154 16.18 13.85 10.14
C TYR A 154 15.04 13.18 9.36
N PRO A 155 14.27 12.27 10.01
CA PRO A 155 13.10 11.66 9.39
C PRO A 155 12.05 12.74 9.11
N SER A 156 11.68 12.87 7.84
CA SER A 156 10.66 13.82 7.40
C SER A 156 9.34 13.11 7.09
N VAL A 157 8.21 13.83 7.24
CA VAL A 157 6.91 13.34 6.77
C VAL A 157 6.92 13.09 5.26
N TYR A 158 7.77 13.81 4.52
CA TYR A 158 7.83 13.72 3.07
C TYR A 158 8.48 12.43 2.58
N SER A 159 9.53 11.96 3.27
CA SER A 159 10.14 10.67 3.00
C SER A 159 9.36 9.52 3.62
N GLY A 160 8.69 9.76 4.74
CA GLY A 160 8.16 8.71 5.61
C GLY A 160 9.28 7.96 6.34
N LEU A 161 8.90 7.27 7.40
CA LEU A 161 9.84 6.56 8.27
C LEU A 161 10.46 5.34 7.56
N ALA A 162 9.68 4.65 6.71
CA ALA A 162 10.17 3.49 5.97
C ALA A 162 11.26 3.89 4.94
N GLY A 163 11.06 4.98 4.20
CA GLY A 163 12.07 5.51 3.28
C GLY A 163 13.34 5.95 3.99
N PHE A 164 13.17 6.62 5.13
CA PHE A 164 14.30 7.10 5.92
C PHE A 164 15.14 5.94 6.46
N HIS A 165 14.50 4.91 7.03
CA HIS A 165 15.21 3.70 7.47
C HIS A 165 15.87 2.96 6.31
N MET A 166 15.22 2.89 5.14
CA MET A 166 15.82 2.28 3.96
C MET A 166 17.08 3.03 3.53
N TYR A 167 17.01 4.37 3.48
CA TYR A 167 18.16 5.22 3.21
C TYR A 167 19.29 5.03 4.23
N GLN A 168 18.99 5.05 5.53
CA GLN A 168 19.98 4.84 6.60
C GLN A 168 20.66 3.46 6.48
N LEU A 169 19.86 2.42 6.21
CA LEU A 169 20.35 1.05 6.05
C LEU A 169 21.31 0.91 4.85
N LEU A 170 21.05 1.64 3.76
CA LEU A 170 21.89 1.70 2.58
C LEU A 170 23.12 2.58 2.82
N SER A 171 22.97 3.73 3.48
CA SER A 171 24.04 4.72 3.67
C SER A 171 25.12 4.23 4.62
N VAL A 172 24.78 3.44 5.64
CA VAL A 172 25.75 2.77 6.53
C VAL A 172 26.64 1.78 5.76
N ARG A 173 26.13 1.15 4.71
CA ARG A 173 26.87 0.14 3.94
C ARG A 173 27.61 0.68 2.73
N LEU A 174 27.02 1.66 2.04
CA LEU A 174 27.47 2.15 0.73
C LEU A 174 27.96 3.60 0.78
N GLY A 175 27.75 4.30 1.89
CA GLY A 175 27.91 5.75 1.98
C GLY A 175 26.79 6.51 1.27
N HIS A 176 26.68 7.81 1.55
CA HIS A 176 25.63 8.68 1.00
C HIS A 176 25.59 8.66 -0.54
N MET A 177 26.76 8.79 -1.19
CA MET A 177 26.86 8.74 -2.66
C MET A 177 26.60 7.34 -3.23
N GLY A 178 26.95 6.27 -2.49
CA GLY A 178 26.62 4.91 -2.91
C GLY A 178 25.13 4.64 -2.96
N VAL A 179 24.35 5.23 -2.04
CA VAL A 179 22.88 5.16 -2.10
C VAL A 179 22.33 5.84 -3.36
N MET A 180 22.88 6.99 -3.75
CA MET A 180 22.48 7.68 -4.98
C MET A 180 22.70 6.78 -6.20
N LEU A 181 23.85 6.11 -6.30
CA LEU A 181 24.15 5.18 -7.38
C LEU A 181 23.19 3.99 -7.40
N VAL A 182 22.83 3.44 -6.23
CA VAL A 182 21.83 2.35 -6.15
C VAL A 182 20.45 2.82 -6.58
N ILE A 183 20.01 4.01 -6.15
CA ILE A 183 18.71 4.57 -6.55
C ILE A 183 18.68 4.79 -8.07
N ALA A 184 19.71 5.46 -8.61
CA ALA A 184 19.81 5.74 -10.04
C ALA A 184 19.90 4.45 -10.87
N GLY A 185 20.77 3.51 -10.47
CA GLY A 185 20.91 2.22 -11.12
C GLY A 185 19.62 1.41 -11.10
N THR A 186 18.94 1.34 -9.95
CA THR A 186 17.66 0.64 -9.82
C THR A 186 16.56 1.31 -10.65
N ALA A 187 16.50 2.64 -10.66
CA ALA A 187 15.54 3.39 -11.46
C ALA A 187 15.77 3.17 -12.97
N LEU A 188 17.03 3.17 -13.43
CA LEU A 188 17.39 2.89 -14.82
C LEU A 188 17.05 1.45 -15.22
N LEU A 189 17.49 0.46 -14.44
CA LEU A 189 17.18 -0.95 -14.69
C LEU A 189 15.67 -1.19 -14.74
N TYR A 190 14.95 -0.59 -13.80
CA TYR A 190 13.49 -0.67 -13.76
C TYR A 190 12.84 0.02 -14.96
N ALA A 191 13.33 1.19 -15.39
CA ALA A 191 12.82 1.88 -16.58
C ALA A 191 13.01 1.02 -17.84
N ILE A 192 14.17 0.37 -18.01
CA ILE A 192 14.45 -0.53 -19.13
C ILE A 192 13.44 -1.68 -19.16
N VAL A 193 13.22 -2.34 -18.01
CA VAL A 193 12.28 -3.46 -17.87
C VAL A 193 10.83 -3.00 -18.08
N ALA A 194 10.43 -1.88 -17.47
CA ALA A 194 9.07 -1.39 -17.48
C ALA A 194 8.65 -0.84 -18.85
N LEU A 195 9.53 -0.07 -19.50
CA LEU A 195 9.28 0.49 -20.82
C LEU A 195 9.44 -0.54 -21.94
N LYS A 196 9.88 -1.77 -21.63
CA LYS A 196 10.29 -2.76 -22.62
C LYS A 196 11.07 -2.08 -23.73
N ILE A 197 12.13 -1.35 -23.37
CA ILE A 197 13.07 -0.80 -24.37
C ILE A 197 13.82 -2.01 -24.91
N THR A 198 13.14 -2.74 -25.78
CA THR A 198 13.65 -3.78 -26.64
C THR A 198 13.79 -3.07 -27.98
N SER A 199 15.04 -2.86 -28.36
CA SER A 199 15.39 -2.51 -29.73
C SER A 199 14.91 -3.57 -30.71
#